data_AF-A0A2D7JSC1-F1
#
_entry.id   AF-A0A2D7JSC1-F1
#
_cell.length_a   1.000
_cell.length_b   1.000
_cell.length_c   1.000
_cell.angle_alpha   90.00
_cell.angle_beta   90.00
_cell.angle_gamma   90.00
#
_symmetry.space_group_name_H-M   'P 1'
#
loop_
_entity.id
_entity.type
_entity.pdbx_description
1 polymer ?
#
loop_
_entity_poly.entity_id
_entity_poly.type
_entity_poly.pdbx_seq_one_letter_code
_entity_poly.pdbx_strand_id
1 'polypeptide(L)'
;MTKKDGARRILDAQASLERMKQRAIVAGVVGLILAIAITVLTRWQFGLAAALIFGLLMQFSLERMGTSIRSSQLQGLKALGWKEDTVFDDERLERLNNLLDL
;
A
#
# COMPACT_ATOMS: atom_id res chain seq x y z
N MET A 1 -19.22 10.02 14.88
CA MET A 1 -18.43 8.87 14.41
C MET A 1 -18.32 7.91 15.57
N THR A 2 -18.80 6.68 15.43
CA THR A 2 -18.75 5.69 16.52
C THR A 2 -17.36 5.04 16.54
N LYS A 3 -16.92 4.55 17.71
CA LYS A 3 -15.64 3.83 17.83
C LYS A 3 -15.55 2.63 16.87
N LYS A 4 -16.68 1.99 16.53
CA LYS A 4 -16.76 0.90 15.56
C LYS A 4 -16.47 1.34 14.12
N ASP A 5 -16.89 2.55 13.72
CA ASP A 5 -16.58 3.09 12.38
C ASP A 5 -15.09 3.44 12.22
N GLY A 6 -14.47 3.94 13.29
CA GLY A 6 -13.03 4.19 13.32
C GLY A 6 -12.22 2.91 13.19
N ALA A 7 -12.64 1.85 13.88
CA ALA A 7 -12.05 0.52 13.81
C ALA A 7 -12.14 -0.08 12.39
N ARG A 8 -13.33 -0.03 11.76
CA ARG A 8 -13.55 -0.55 10.40
C ARG A 8 -12.67 0.15 9.37
N ARG A 9 -12.52 1.47 9.47
CA ARG A 9 -11.68 2.26 8.56
C ARG A 9 -10.21 1.88 8.60
N ILE A 10 -9.68 1.58 9.79
CA ILE A 10 -8.27 1.18 9.95
C ILE A 10 -8.05 -0.23 9.40
N LEU A 11 -8.97 -1.16 9.67
CA LEU A 11 -8.94 -2.51 9.12
C LEU A 11 -9.03 -2.50 7.60
N ASP A 12 -9.93 -1.71 7.01
CA ASP A 12 -10.02 -1.53 5.56
C ASP A 12 -8.75 -0.87 4.98
N ALA A 13 -8.13 0.08 5.69
CA ALA A 13 -6.88 0.70 5.26
C ALA A 13 -5.70 -0.29 5.27
N GLN A 14 -5.64 -1.19 6.27
CA GLN A 14 -4.67 -2.29 6.35
C GLN A 14 -4.87 -3.33 5.24
N ALA A 15 -6.11 -3.78 5.03
CA ALA A 15 -6.42 -4.71 3.95
C ALA A 15 -6.13 -4.10 2.56
N SER A 16 -6.35 -2.79 2.41
CA SER A 16 -6.00 -2.04 1.20
C SER A 16 -4.49 -1.96 0.99
N LEU A 17 -3.70 -1.73 2.06
CA LEU A 17 -2.23 -1.77 2.03
C LEU A 17 -1.69 -3.11 1.55
N GLU A 18 -2.22 -4.21 2.07
CA GLU A 18 -1.74 -5.55 1.76
C GLU A 18 -2.02 -5.93 0.31
N ARG A 19 -3.26 -5.68 -0.17
CA ARG A 19 -3.62 -5.83 -1.59
C ARG A 19 -2.76 -4.94 -2.49
N MET A 20 -2.41 -3.74 -2.02
CA MET A 20 -1.52 -2.84 -2.75
C MET A 20 -0.11 -3.38 -2.86
N LYS A 21 0.49 -3.85 -1.76
CA LYS A 21 1.83 -4.46 -1.77
C LYS A 21 1.86 -5.63 -2.73
N GLN A 22 0.83 -6.47 -2.71
CA GLN A 22 0.73 -7.60 -3.63
C GLN A 22 0.63 -7.15 -5.10
N ARG A 23 -0.21 -6.16 -5.41
CA ARG A 23 -0.30 -5.58 -6.76
C ARG A 23 1.00 -4.90 -7.20
N ALA A 24 1.71 -4.24 -6.29
CA ALA A 24 2.99 -3.63 -6.54
C ALA A 24 4.04 -4.68 -6.88
N ILE A 25 4.11 -5.78 -6.14
CA ILE A 25 4.99 -6.92 -6.45
C ILE A 25 4.68 -7.48 -7.84
N VAL A 26 3.41 -7.72 -8.14
CA VAL A 26 2.99 -8.21 -9.47
C VAL A 26 3.39 -7.23 -10.57
N ALA A 27 3.14 -5.94 -10.39
CA ALA A 27 3.51 -4.90 -11.34
C ALA A 27 5.03 -4.81 -11.54
N GLY A 28 5.82 -4.95 -10.47
CA GLY A 28 7.28 -4.98 -10.53
C GLY A 28 7.81 -6.18 -11.32
N VAL A 29 7.25 -7.37 -11.08
CA VAL A 29 7.61 -8.59 -11.83
C VAL A 29 7.28 -8.44 -13.32
N VAL A 30 6.07 -7.95 -13.65
CA VAL A 30 5.67 -7.72 -15.04
C VAL A 30 6.54 -6.66 -15.71
N GLY A 31 6.84 -5.56 -15.02
CA GLY A 31 7.72 -4.51 -15.52
C GLY A 31 9.13 -5.02 -15.80
N LEU A 32 9.67 -5.88 -14.94
CA LEU A 32 10.97 -6.52 -15.16
C LEU A 32 10.96 -7.45 -16.38
N ILE A 33 9.93 -8.29 -16.51
CA ILE A 33 9.77 -9.18 -17.68
C ILE A 33 9.71 -8.37 -18.97
N LEU A 34 8.94 -7.27 -18.99
CA LEU A 34 8.84 -6.39 -20.14
C LEU A 34 10.18 -5.70 -20.45
N ALA A 35 10.91 -5.22 -19.43
CA ALA A 35 12.22 -4.61 -19.64
C ALA A 35 13.23 -5.62 -20.23
N ILE A 36 13.21 -6.87 -19.76
CA ILE A 36 14.03 -7.96 -20.32
C ILE A 36 13.61 -8.25 -21.75
N ALA A 37 12.31 -8.38 -22.03
CA ALA A 37 11.81 -8.62 -23.38
C ALA A 37 12.24 -7.50 -24.36
N ILE A 38 12.13 -6.24 -23.95
CA ILE A 38 12.57 -5.08 -24.76
C ILE A 38 14.10 -5.14 -24.98
N THR A 39 14.87 -5.47 -23.94
CA THR A 39 16.33 -5.63 -24.03
C THR A 39 16.72 -6.66 -25.09
N VAL A 40 16.02 -7.81 -25.09
CA VAL A 40 16.28 -8.92 -26.03
C VAL A 40 15.83 -8.59 -27.45
N LEU A 41 14.68 -7.93 -27.63
CA LEU A 41 14.11 -7.66 -28.96
C LEU A 41 14.71 -6.43 -29.67
N THR A 42 15.25 -5.47 -28.91
CA THR A 42 15.73 -4.19 -29.47
C THR A 42 17.22 -3.97 -29.20
N ARG A 43 17.54 -3.10 -28.23
CA ARG A 43 18.88 -2.81 -27.73
C ARG A 43 18.81 -2.62 -26.23
N TRP A 44 19.91 -2.88 -25.55
CA TRP A 44 20.02 -2.75 -24.09
C TRP A 44 19.66 -1.34 -23.57
N GLN A 45 19.89 -0.30 -24.37
CA GLN A 45 19.53 1.09 -24.04
C GLN A 45 18.02 1.27 -23.83
N PHE A 46 17.20 0.64 -24.67
CA PHE A 46 15.73 0.72 -24.57
C PHE A 46 15.19 -0.11 -23.40
N GLY A 47 15.82 -1.26 -23.13
CA GLY A 47 15.51 -2.06 -21.94
C GLY A 47 15.80 -1.34 -20.64
N LEU A 48 16.96 -0.68 -20.55
CA LEU A 48 17.33 0.16 -19.42
C LEU A 48 16.38 1.35 -19.25
N ALA A 49 16.04 2.04 -20.35
CA ALA A 49 15.08 3.14 -20.31
C ALA A 49 13.70 2.68 -19.84
N ALA A 50 13.22 1.52 -20.32
CA ALA A 50 11.97 0.94 -19.87
C ALA A 50 12.00 0.58 -18.39
N ALA A 51 13.06 -0.07 -17.90
CA ALA A 51 13.22 -0.40 -16.49
C ALA A 51 13.20 0.86 -15.60
N LEU A 52 13.90 1.93 -16.00
CA LEU A 52 13.93 3.19 -15.28
C LEU A 52 12.55 3.87 -15.24
N ILE A 53 11.85 3.93 -16.36
CA ILE A 53 10.51 4.54 -16.43
C ILE A 53 9.51 3.74 -15.60
N PHE A 54 9.50 2.41 -15.73
CA PHE A 54 8.61 1.55 -14.94
C PHE A 54 8.91 1.65 -13.44
N GLY A 55 10.19 1.65 -13.05
CA GLY A 55 10.60 1.84 -11.68
C GLY A 55 10.14 3.18 -11.10
N LEU A 56 10.28 4.26 -11.87
CA LEU A 56 9.85 5.59 -11.46
C LEU A 56 8.33 5.68 -11.27
N LEU A 57 7.56 5.13 -12.22
CA LEU A 57 6.09 5.08 -12.14
C LEU A 57 5.63 4.25 -10.94
N MET A 58 6.31 3.14 -10.66
CA MET A 58 6.02 2.30 -9.51
C MET A 58 6.32 3.02 -8.20
N GLN A 59 7.47 3.69 -8.08
CA GLN A 59 7.81 4.50 -6.91
C GLN A 59 6.77 5.60 -6.68
N PHE A 60 6.44 6.36 -7.72
CA PHE A 60 5.42 7.42 -7.65
C PHE A 60 4.05 6.88 -7.21
N SER A 61 3.63 5.73 -7.74
CA SER A 61 2.36 5.11 -7.35
C SER A 61 2.37 4.69 -5.89
N LEU A 62 3.48 4.10 -5.41
CA LEU A 62 3.64 3.67 -4.03
C LEU A 62 3.65 4.85 -3.06
N GLU A 63 4.39 5.91 -3.37
CA GLU A 63 4.42 7.13 -2.57
C GLU A 63 3.04 7.78 -2.51
N ARG A 64 2.39 8.01 -3.66
CA ARG A 64 1.10 8.69 -3.72
C ARG A 64 0.00 7.93 -2.96
N MET A 65 0.00 6.62 -3.07
CA MET A 65 -0.98 5.79 -2.38
C MET A 65 -0.65 5.64 -0.88
N GLY A 66 0.62 5.57 -0.50
CA GLY A 66 1.05 5.58 0.89
C GLY A 66 0.54 6.81 1.65
N THR A 67 0.58 7.99 1.01
CA THR A 67 0.05 9.23 1.57
C THR A 67 -1.47 9.18 1.77
N SER A 68 -2.20 8.56 0.85
CA SER A 68 -3.67 8.40 0.95
C SER A 68 -4.08 7.45 2.08
N ILE A 69 -3.35 6.35 2.24
CA ILE A 69 -3.60 5.37 3.30
C ILE A 69 -3.24 5.97 4.66
N ARG A 70 -2.12 6.69 4.77
CA ARG A 70 -1.72 7.36 6.00
C ARG A 70 -2.77 8.38 6.47
N SER A 71 -3.33 9.14 5.53
CA SER A 71 -4.45 10.05 5.80
C SER A 71 -5.71 9.31 6.31
N SER A 72 -6.00 8.14 5.74
CA SER A 72 -7.14 7.31 6.17
C SER A 72 -6.91 6.68 7.56
N GLN A 73 -5.69 6.24 7.85
CA GLN A 73 -5.28 5.71 9.16
C GLN A 73 -5.35 6.80 10.23
N LEU A 74 -4.83 8.00 9.96
CA LEU A 74 -4.90 9.16 10.88
C LEU A 74 -6.35 9.53 11.23
N GLN A 75 -7.26 9.49 10.26
CA GLN A 75 -8.68 9.73 10.52
C GLN A 75 -9.33 8.63 11.38
N GLY A 76 -8.95 7.36 11.16
CA GLY A 76 -9.40 6.26 12.01
C GLY A 76 -8.86 6.37 13.45
N LEU A 77 -7.58 6.69 13.58
CA LEU A 77 -6.88 6.95 14.85
C LEU A 77 -7.55 8.05 15.67
N LYS A 78 -7.84 9.18 15.00
CA LYS A 78 -8.55 10.31 15.60
C LYS A 78 -9.96 9.94 16.06
N ALA A 79 -10.66 9.07 15.32
CA ALA A 79 -11.99 8.59 15.70
C ALA A 79 -11.96 7.60 16.89
N LEU A 80 -10.87 6.86 17.07
CA LEU A 80 -10.64 5.94 18.19
C LEU A 80 -10.04 6.63 19.43
N GLY A 81 -9.58 7.88 19.30
CA GLY A 81 -8.89 8.61 20.36
C GLY A 81 -7.48 8.08 20.64
N TRP A 82 -6.88 7.37 19.69
CA TRP A 82 -5.54 6.83 19.80
C TRP A 82 -4.50 7.85 19.30
N LYS A 83 -3.30 7.83 19.88
CA LYS A 83 -2.20 8.74 19.49
C LYS A 83 -1.76 8.45 18.07
N GLU A 84 -1.53 9.49 17.27
CA GLU A 84 -1.18 9.43 15.84
C GLU A 84 0.04 8.58 15.50
N ASP A 85 0.89 8.29 16.49
CA ASP A 85 2.11 7.48 16.39
C ASP A 85 1.93 6.02 16.85
N THR A 86 0.69 5.54 16.93
CA THR A 86 0.47 4.13 17.29
C THR A 86 0.81 3.23 16.11
N VAL A 87 1.86 2.43 16.31
CA VAL A 87 2.25 1.35 15.40
C VAL A 87 1.10 0.33 15.34
N PHE A 88 0.65 0.01 14.13
CA PHE A 88 -0.33 -1.04 13.92
C PHE A 88 0.37 -2.39 13.90
N ASP A 89 0.39 -3.04 15.06
CA ASP A 89 0.89 -4.40 15.27
C ASP A 89 -0.28 -5.40 15.27
N ASP A 90 -0.01 -6.69 15.04
CA ASP A 90 -1.04 -7.72 14.86
C ASP A 90 -2.01 -7.79 16.06
N GLU A 91 -1.52 -7.65 17.30
CA GLU A 91 -2.34 -7.60 18.52
C GLU A 91 -3.34 -6.42 18.53
N ARG A 92 -2.99 -5.29 17.91
CA ARG A 92 -3.85 -4.10 17.87
C ARG A 92 -4.89 -4.20 16.77
N LEU A 93 -4.58 -4.90 15.68
CA LEU A 93 -5.57 -5.28 14.66
C LEU A 93 -6.59 -6.25 15.22
N GLU A 94 -6.12 -7.21 16.03
CA GLU A 94 -6.99 -8.19 16.68
C GLU A 94 -7.91 -7.54 17.73
N ARG A 95 -7.42 -6.56 18.51
CA ARG A 95 -8.28 -5.73 19.38
C ARG A 95 -9.30 -4.93 18.58
N LEU A 96 -8.92 -4.40 17.42
CA LEU A 96 -9.83 -3.66 16.55
C LEU A 96 -10.94 -4.56 16.01
N ASN A 97 -10.60 -5.80 15.66
CA ASN A 97 -11.54 -6.80 15.17
C ASN A 97 -12.51 -7.22 16.28
N ASN A 98 -11.99 -7.46 17.50
CA ASN A 98 -12.81 -7.75 18.68
C ASN A 98 -13.77 -6.61 19.06
N LEU A 99 -13.39 -5.33 18.83
CA LEU A 99 -14.27 -4.18 19.02
C LEU A 99 -15.43 -4.11 18.00
N LEU A 100 -15.31 -4.83 16.89
CA LEU A 100 -16.29 -4.88 15.80
C LEU A 100 -17.20 -6.10 15.87
N ASP A 101 -16.75 -7.18 16.51
CA ASP A 101 -17.49 -8.43 16.77
C ASP A 101 -18.35 -8.38 18.06
N LEU A 102 -18.14 -7.38 18.93
CA LEU A 102 -19.09 -6.92 19.97
C LEU A 102 -20.12 -5.96 19.37
#